data_AF-A0A0M8P7E6-F1
#
_entry.id   AF-A0A0M8P7E6-F1
#
_cell.length_a   1.000
_cell.length_b   1.000
_cell.length_c   1.000
_cell.angle_alpha   90.00
_cell.angle_beta   90.00
_cell.angle_gamma   90.00
#
_symmetry.space_group_name_H-M   'P 1'
#
loop_
_entity.id
_entity.type
_entity.pdbx_description
1 polymer ?
#
loop_
_entity_poly.entity_id
_entity_poly.type
_entity_poly.pdbx_seq_one_letter_code
_entity_poly.pdbx_strand_id
1 'polypeptide(L)' 'MEARYGVVVASKAAGVSSAIIAEIVGFSKRSVDRTYERALNKGFDPSLRPWNISDDILTDAPRSRRPKK' A
#
# COMPACT_ATOMS: atom_id res chain seq x y z
N MET A 1 0.18 10.89 -7.69
CA MET A 1 -0.50 10.76 -6.39
C MET A 1 -0.03 9.49 -5.63
N GLU A 2 1.09 8.88 -6.04
CA GLU A 2 1.52 7.52 -5.63
C GLU A 2 2.52 7.47 -4.46
N ALA A 3 3.25 8.56 -4.18
CA ALA A 3 4.32 8.57 -3.17
C ALA A 3 3.85 8.22 -1.75
N ARG A 4 2.60 8.56 -1.39
CA ARG A 4 2.04 8.30 -0.05
C ARG A 4 1.79 6.81 0.21
N TYR A 5 1.38 6.06 -0.81
CA TYR A 5 1.18 4.62 -0.68
C TYR A 5 2.52 3.87 -0.57
N GLY A 6 3.56 4.35 -1.26
CA GLY A 6 4.91 3.82 -1.11
C GLY A 6 5.45 3.98 0.32
N VAL A 7 5.23 5.16 0.93
CA VAL A 7 5.58 5.40 2.34
C VAL A 7 4.82 4.44 3.27
N VAL A 8 3.52 4.23 3.03
CA VAL A 8 2.72 3.27 3.81
C VAL A 8 3.31 1.86 3.76
N VAL A 9 3.64 1.36 2.57
CA VAL A 9 4.17 0.01 2.38
C VAL A 9 5.55 -0.12 3.03
N ALA A 10 6.45 0.84 2.79
CA ALA A 10 7.78 0.85 3.37
C ALA A 10 7.76 0.94 4.90
N SER A 11 7.00 1.88 5.47
CA SER A 11 6.90 2.04 6.92
C SER A 11 6.29 0.82 7.61
N LYS A 12 5.29 0.19 6.99
CA LYS A 12 4.67 -1.00 7.56
C LYS A 12 5.57 -2.23 7.47
N ALA A 13 6.27 -2.39 6.35
CA ALA A 13 7.31 -3.42 6.23
C ALA A 13 8.50 -3.16 7.18
N ALA A 14 8.73 -1.91 7.60
CA ALA A 14 9.70 -1.56 8.64
C ALA A 14 9.23 -1.88 10.07
N GLY A 15 7.97 -2.31 10.25
CA GLY A 15 7.39 -2.59 11.56
C GLY A 15 6.76 -1.39 12.25
N VAL A 16 6.60 -0.24 11.57
CA VAL A 16 5.92 0.93 12.14
C VAL A 16 4.42 0.63 12.29
N SER A 17 3.84 1.06 13.42
CA SER A 17 2.42 0.84 13.69
C SER A 17 1.54 1.58 12.67
N SER A 18 0.44 0.95 12.29
CA SER A 18 -0.52 1.54 11.35
C SER A 18 -1.15 2.84 11.85
N ALA A 19 -1.19 3.06 13.18
CA ALA A 19 -1.69 4.28 13.79
C ALA A 19 -0.74 5.46 13.56
N ILE A 20 0.56 5.24 13.77
CA ILE A 20 1.60 6.25 13.52
C ILE A 20 1.66 6.58 12.02
N ILE A 21 1.61 5.56 11.15
CA ILE A 21 1.59 5.77 9.70
C ILE A 21 0.36 6.58 9.27
N ALA A 22 -0.80 6.30 9.85
CA ALA A 22 -2.04 7.01 9.59
C ALA A 22 -1.92 8.51 9.94
N GLU A 23 -1.32 8.84 11.08
CA GLU A 23 -1.07 10.23 11.49
C GLU A 23 -0.09 10.94 10.56
N ILE A 24 1.01 10.29 10.17
CA ILE A 24 2.05 10.89 9.31
C ILE A 24 1.52 11.12 7.89
N VAL A 25 0.83 10.14 7.33
CA VAL A 25 0.40 10.15 5.91
C VAL A 25 -0.97 10.83 5.72
N GLY A 26 -1.74 10.99 6.81
CA GLY A 26 -3.10 11.52 6.79
C GLY A 26 -4.13 10.52 6.27
N PHE A 27 -3.86 9.22 6.40
CA PHE A 27 -4.76 8.14 5.99
C PHE A 27 -5.48 7.55 7.19
N SER A 28 -6.64 6.92 6.97
CA SER A 28 -7.24 6.10 8.02
C SER A 28 -6.37 4.85 8.26
N LYS A 29 -6.32 4.35 9.50
CA LYS A 29 -5.67 3.07 9.83
C LYS A 29 -6.11 1.94 8.89
N ARG A 30 -7.41 1.88 8.56
CA ARG A 30 -7.98 0.90 7.61
C ARG A 30 -7.38 1.04 6.21
N SER A 31 -7.13 2.27 5.75
CA SER A 31 -6.50 2.52 4.46
C SER A 31 -5.04 2.06 4.45
N VAL A 32 -4.32 2.23 5.56
CA VAL A 32 -2.95 1.76 5.73
C VAL A 32 -2.88 0.23 5.64
N ASP A 33 -3.71 -0.49 6.40
CA ASP A 33 -3.83 -1.95 6.35
C ASP A 33 -4.18 -2.46 4.94
N ARG A 34 -5.23 -1.91 4.34
CA ARG A 34 -5.68 -2.32 3.01
C ARG A 34 -4.62 -2.08 1.92
N THR A 35 -3.85 -0.99 2.02
CA THR A 35 -2.75 -0.71 1.09
C THR A 35 -1.64 -1.75 1.24
N TYR A 36 -1.29 -2.09 2.47
CA TYR A 36 -0.24 -3.07 2.76
C TYR A 36 -0.63 -4.49 2.30
N GLU A 37 -1.85 -4.94 2.64
CA GLU A 37 -2.39 -6.21 2.16
C GLU A 37 -2.43 -6.28 0.62
N ARG A 38 -2.82 -5.18 -0.02
CA ARG A 38 -2.82 -5.08 -1.47
C ARG A 38 -1.41 -5.22 -2.05
N ALA A 39 -0.42 -4.58 -1.43
CA ALA A 39 0.96 -4.68 -1.86
C ALA A 39 1.44 -6.14 -1.78
N LEU A 40 1.17 -6.82 -0.66
CA LEU A 40 1.48 -8.25 -0.50
C LEU A 40 0.82 -9.10 -1.59
N ASN A 41 -0.46 -8.88 -1.88
CA ASN A 41 -1.19 -9.61 -2.93
C ASN A 41 -0.64 -9.36 -4.35
N LYS A 42 0.05 -8.23 -4.56
CA LYS A 42 0.70 -7.89 -5.84
C LYS A 42 2.16 -8.35 -5.92
N GLY A 43 2.63 -9.14 -4.94
CA GLY A 43 3.98 -9.71 -4.94
C GLY A 43 5.02 -8.87 -4.21
N PHE A 44 4.60 -7.91 -3.38
CA PHE A 44 5.53 -7.27 -2.44
C PHE A 44 5.99 -8.28 -1.38
N ASP A 45 7.31 -8.43 -1.23
CA ASP A 45 7.91 -9.24 -0.16
C ASP A 45 8.64 -8.34 0.85
N PRO A 46 8.18 -8.24 2.10
CA PRO A 46 8.83 -7.42 3.12
C PRO A 46 10.20 -7.96 3.57
N SER A 47 10.49 -9.24 3.32
CA SER A 47 11.72 -9.91 3.75
C SER A 47 12.89 -9.68 2.79
N LEU A 48 12.60 -9.42 1.51
CA LEU A 48 13.62 -9.20 0.48
C LEU A 48 14.06 -7.73 0.48
N ARG A 49 15.36 -7.52 0.71
CA ARG A 49 16.01 -6.21 0.64
C ARG A 49 16.93 -6.17 -0.58
N PRO A 50 16.90 -5.09 -1.39
CA PRO A 50 16.10 -3.88 -1.25
C PRO A 50 14.60 -4.11 -1.56
N TRP A 51 13.73 -3.32 -0.93
CA TRP A 51 12.30 -3.40 -1.19
C TRP A 51 11.98 -2.87 -2.59
N ASN A 52 11.35 -3.72 -3.41
CA ASN A 52 10.82 -3.31 -4.70
C ASN A 52 9.39 -2.80 -4.55
N ILE A 53 9.22 -1.48 -4.41
CA ILE A 53 7.92 -0.81 -4.34
C ILE A 53 7.72 -0.06 -5.65
N SER A 54 7.22 -0.76 -6.66
CA SER A 54 6.91 -0.16 -7.98
C SER A 54 5.49 0.44 -7.99
N ASP A 55 5.26 1.40 -8.89
CA ASP A 55 3.93 1.96 -9.11
C ASP A 55 2.90 0.87 -9.48
N ASP A 56 3.31 -0.25 -10.08
CA ASP A 56 2.41 -1.36 -10.39
C ASP A 56 1.79 -1.99 -9.12
N ILE A 57 2.58 -2.09 -8.05
CA ILE A 57 2.13 -2.60 -6.74
C ILE A 57 1.18 -1.60 -6.07
N LEU A 58 1.41 -0.30 -6.27
CA LEU A 58 0.62 0.76 -5.64
C LEU A 58 -0.66 1.11 -6.43
N THR A 59 -0.63 0.94 -7.74
CA THR A 59 -1.70 1.34 -8.65
C THR A 59 -3.01 0.66 -8.28
N ASP A 60 -4.09 1.46 -8.20
CA ASP A 60 -5.42 0.90 -8.07
C ASP A 60 -5.72 0.05 -9.31
N ALA A 61 -5.78 -1.27 -9.15
CA ALA A 61 -6.35 -2.14 -10.16
C ALA A 61 -7.65 -1.49 -10.61
N PRO A 62 -7.81 -1.19 -11.91
CA PRO A 62 -8.93 -0.40 -12.38
C PRO A 62 -10.18 -1.09 -11.85
N ARG A 63 -10.87 -0.43 -10.92
CA ARG A 63 -12.09 -0.98 -10.33
C ARG A 63 -12.97 -1.30 -11.53
N SER A 64 -13.16 -2.60 -11.80
CA SER A 64 -14.09 -3.09 -12.81
C SER A 64 -15.48 -2.63 -12.40
N ARG A 65 -15.78 -1.38 -12.72
CA ARG A 65 -17.05 -0.76 -12.50
C ARG A 65 -17.81 -0.91 -13.79
N ARG A 66 -18.75 -1.85 -13.69
CA ARG A 66 -20.08 -1.84 -14.30
C ARG A 66 -20.20 -2.76 -15.53
N PRO A 67 -21.11 -3.75 -15.51
CA PRO A 67 -21.51 -4.41 -16.74
C PRO A 67 -22.05 -3.34 -17.69
N LYS A 68 -21.48 -3.25 -18.89
CA LYS A 68 -22.09 -2.52 -20.00
C LYS A 68 -23.38 -3.28 -20.33
N LYS A 69 -24.52 -2.64 -20.07
CA LYS A 69 -25.81 -3.05 -20.59
C LYS A 69 -25.87 -2.76 -22.08
#